data_AF-A0AAD7SBQ1-F1
#
_entry.id   AF-A0AAD7SBQ1-F1
#
_cell.length_a   1.000
_cell.length_b   1.000
_cell.length_c   1.000
_cell.angle_alpha   90.00
_cell.angle_beta   90.00
_cell.angle_gamma   90.00
#
_symmetry.space_group_name_H-M   'P 1'
#
loop_
_entity.id
_entity.type
_entity.pdbx_description
1 polymer ?
#
loop_
_entity_poly.entity_id
_entity_poly.type
_entity_poly.pdbx_seq_one_letter_code
_entity_poly.pdbx_strand_id
1 'polypeptide(L)'
;MTEACTRPDSEEKTVITDDVSALTRSIMEELKKRCQYLECSTDPSVSVTRPDTPLQGAFAVAVRPKSRRQDKPSSPGTDSLLQPSRMGMPITDDAAVAVVRGLLRISKPKASEEIHTDLPDRGPVPMTGRLPSAVAAGRQQRTGSTPVTPALDRQRRISADSVSSQSAHRLTKLTRFDKRFQVFGTNPEEQCVTGFNGLINNILWKANDLLLSVAEEFYKKKDRRPITRPQHLQETFEQCAEEINKRLLLYQSQTQEYHNGCLQDFKEQLCHCEELLSQVPTLLLSYLVEQHLEKLSQDTGQIRQNLEQAQQESEAKKKEHSEQLRVRLGHPAHEEELENLRVAEEDRQREQTSAIHRSKLELQACVRKCGEEFVDALTLATEKLLFQMDNLLTINEVQAGQAKRKKETLATLIRRKESGVPLEKEECGPQIERGSRTWSGVLYFETEDGETVEMPRRETASITTAKTTLGHMTVSEARDTVYQRYRQRYKEELARSQEESDGQRKQAERWEQHWRHSVKTLLQLYSE
;
A
#
# COMPACT_ATOMS: atom_id res chain seq x y z
N MET A 1 -44.76 -4.56 1.06
CA MET A 1 -44.60 -3.11 1.31
C MET A 1 -43.61 -2.60 0.28
N THR A 2 -44.15 -2.12 -0.82
CA THR A 2 -43.47 -1.48 -1.94
C THR A 2 -44.08 -0.08 -2.09
N GLU A 3 -43.41 0.82 -2.83
CA GLU A 3 -43.81 2.22 -3.03
C GLU A 3 -43.58 3.18 -1.84
N ALA A 4 -42.36 3.73 -1.77
CA ALA A 4 -42.11 5.10 -1.33
C ALA A 4 -40.66 5.51 -1.67
N CYS A 5 -40.42 6.03 -2.89
CA CYS A 5 -39.36 7.01 -3.22
C CYS A 5 -39.34 7.39 -4.71
N THR A 6 -40.49 7.79 -5.26
CA THR A 6 -40.57 8.55 -6.51
C THR A 6 -40.73 10.03 -6.20
N ARG A 7 -39.59 10.72 -6.01
CA ARG A 7 -39.50 12.19 -6.04
C ARG A 7 -38.24 12.60 -6.80
N PRO A 8 -38.37 13.17 -8.01
CA PRO A 8 -37.26 13.81 -8.70
C PRO A 8 -37.13 15.24 -8.16
N ASP A 9 -36.39 15.40 -7.08
CA ASP A 9 -35.87 16.70 -6.63
C ASP A 9 -34.75 16.47 -5.61
N SER A 10 -33.53 16.44 -6.12
CA SER A 10 -32.31 16.66 -5.36
C SER A 10 -31.29 17.15 -6.37
N GLU A 11 -30.86 18.39 -6.17
CA GLU A 11 -29.77 19.03 -6.91
C GLU A 11 -28.65 18.00 -7.13
N GLU A 12 -28.23 17.83 -8.39
CA GLU A 12 -27.18 16.89 -8.77
C GLU A 12 -25.86 17.39 -8.17
N LYS A 13 -25.62 17.04 -6.90
CA LYS A 13 -24.40 17.33 -6.18
C LYS A 13 -23.28 16.65 -6.94
N THR A 14 -22.58 17.44 -7.74
CA THR A 14 -21.35 17.07 -8.42
C THR A 14 -20.40 16.52 -7.38
N VAL A 15 -20.29 15.19 -7.33
CA VAL A 15 -19.48 14.50 -6.34
C VAL A 15 -18.05 14.97 -6.54
N ILE A 16 -17.51 15.69 -5.55
CA ILE A 16 -16.20 16.31 -5.68
C ILE A 16 -15.17 15.17 -5.64
N THR A 17 -14.13 15.25 -6.46
CA THR A 17 -13.03 14.27 -6.50
C THR A 17 -12.49 13.96 -5.09
N ASP A 18 -12.39 15.00 -4.25
CA ASP A 18 -11.96 14.90 -2.85
C ASP A 18 -12.94 14.12 -1.97
N ASP A 19 -14.26 14.17 -2.21
CA ASP A 19 -15.27 13.41 -1.46
C ASP A 19 -15.09 11.90 -1.67
N VAL A 20 -14.84 11.48 -2.92
CA VAL A 20 -14.57 10.07 -3.27
C VAL A 20 -13.28 9.61 -2.61
N SER A 21 -12.19 10.38 -2.73
CA SER A 21 -10.92 10.07 -2.08
C SER A 21 -11.03 10.03 -0.55
N ALA A 22 -11.83 10.91 0.06
CA ALA A 22 -12.10 10.90 1.50
C ALA A 22 -12.88 9.65 1.93
N LEU A 23 -13.93 9.27 1.19
CA LEU A 23 -14.71 8.06 1.42
C LEU A 23 -13.84 6.81 1.30
N THR A 24 -13.02 6.69 0.25
CA THR A 24 -12.08 5.58 0.08
C THR A 24 -11.10 5.47 1.25
N ARG A 25 -10.54 6.60 1.73
CA ARG A 25 -9.66 6.61 2.92
C ARG A 25 -10.42 6.15 4.17
N SER A 26 -11.66 6.61 4.37
CA SER A 26 -12.49 6.18 5.51
C SER A 26 -12.78 4.69 5.49
N ILE A 27 -13.07 4.10 4.32
CA ILE A 27 -13.30 2.66 4.17
C ILE A 27 -12.03 1.87 4.52
N MET A 28 -10.86 2.30 4.03
CA MET A 28 -9.57 1.68 4.36
C MET A 28 -9.28 1.68 5.87
N GLU A 29 -9.57 2.78 6.56
CA GLU A 29 -9.37 2.86 8.02
C GLU A 29 -10.34 1.98 8.81
N GLU A 30 -11.61 1.84 8.40
CA GLU A 30 -12.54 0.89 9.04
C GLU A 30 -12.11 -0.58 8.82
N LEU A 31 -11.57 -0.93 7.65
CA LEU A 31 -10.98 -2.24 7.40
C LEU A 31 -9.77 -2.51 8.31
N LYS A 32 -8.89 -1.51 8.52
CA LYS A 32 -7.78 -1.61 9.48
C LYS A 32 -8.27 -1.80 10.92
N LYS A 33 -9.27 -1.03 11.37
CA LYS A 33 -9.87 -1.19 12.71
C LYS A 33 -10.46 -2.59 12.91
N ARG A 34 -11.17 -3.12 11.91
CA ARG A 34 -11.72 -4.49 11.94
C ARG A 34 -10.62 -5.55 12.00
N CYS A 35 -9.52 -5.37 11.28
CA CYS A 35 -8.34 -6.24 11.34
C CYS A 35 -7.70 -6.26 12.73
N GLN A 36 -7.53 -5.08 13.35
CA GLN A 36 -7.01 -4.94 14.71
C GLN A 36 -7.93 -5.61 15.75
N TYR A 37 -9.25 -5.37 15.66
CA TYR A 37 -10.23 -5.99 16.56
C TYR A 37 -10.27 -7.52 16.47
N LEU A 38 -10.11 -8.09 15.27
CA LEU A 38 -10.05 -9.52 15.04
C LEU A 38 -8.68 -10.14 15.35
N GLU A 39 -7.67 -9.32 15.71
CA GLU A 39 -6.29 -9.73 16.02
C GLU A 39 -5.63 -10.53 14.87
N CYS A 40 -6.01 -10.23 13.63
CA CYS A 40 -5.73 -11.10 12.48
C CYS A 40 -4.58 -10.65 11.57
N SER A 41 -3.85 -9.60 11.90
CA SER A 41 -2.67 -9.17 11.13
C SER A 41 -1.58 -10.25 11.12
N THR A 42 -0.97 -10.51 9.96
CA THR A 42 0.21 -11.40 9.86
C THR A 42 1.52 -10.74 10.30
N ASP A 43 1.61 -9.41 10.19
CA ASP A 43 2.76 -8.60 10.60
C ASP A 43 2.29 -7.47 11.56
N PRO A 44 2.88 -7.32 12.76
CA PRO A 44 2.48 -6.29 13.72
C PRO A 44 2.73 -4.85 13.24
N SER A 45 3.57 -4.64 12.21
CA SER A 45 3.83 -3.33 11.61
C SER A 45 2.65 -2.76 10.80
N VAL A 46 1.66 -3.60 10.46
CA VAL A 46 0.40 -3.19 9.77
C VAL A 46 -0.45 -2.23 10.61
N SER A 47 -0.16 -2.11 11.90
CA SER A 47 -0.81 -1.15 12.82
C SER A 47 -0.40 0.32 12.59
N VAL A 48 0.66 0.60 11.84
CA VAL A 48 1.16 1.97 11.60
C VAL A 48 0.57 2.52 10.30
N THR A 49 -0.31 3.52 10.41
CA THR A 49 -0.75 4.34 9.26
C THR A 49 0.48 5.00 8.64
N ARG A 50 0.81 4.64 7.39
CA ARG A 50 1.92 5.24 6.66
C ARG A 50 1.54 6.66 6.22
N PRO A 51 2.48 7.62 6.28
CA PRO A 51 2.19 9.02 5.96
C PRO A 51 1.81 9.17 4.47
N ASP A 52 0.78 9.98 4.21
CA ASP A 52 0.25 10.32 2.87
C ASP A 52 1.22 11.19 2.01
N THR A 53 2.52 11.23 2.33
CA THR A 53 3.52 12.11 1.70
C THR A 53 4.76 11.34 1.21
N PRO A 54 5.29 11.66 0.02
CA PRO A 54 6.44 10.97 -0.56
C PRO A 54 7.72 11.17 0.26
N LEU A 55 8.50 10.10 0.44
CA LEU A 55 9.92 10.20 0.77
C LEU A 55 10.75 10.54 -0.49
N GLN A 56 10.39 11.61 -1.20
CA GLN A 56 11.23 12.20 -2.24
C GLN A 56 12.25 13.15 -1.60
N GLY A 57 13.44 12.61 -1.35
CA GLY A 57 14.58 13.33 -0.80
C GLY A 57 15.85 12.50 -0.94
N ALA A 58 16.98 13.01 -0.44
CA ALA A 58 18.31 12.42 -0.64
C ALA A 58 18.43 10.92 -0.27
N PHE A 59 17.59 10.42 0.63
CA PHE A 59 17.53 9.01 1.02
C PHE A 59 17.13 8.06 -0.14
N ALA A 60 16.30 8.50 -1.09
CA ALA A 60 15.92 7.70 -2.26
C ALA A 60 17.07 7.51 -3.27
N VAL A 61 18.13 8.33 -3.20
CA VAL A 61 19.31 8.23 -4.08
C VAL A 61 20.24 7.09 -3.63
N ALA A 62 20.23 6.74 -2.34
CA ALA A 62 21.14 5.75 -1.75
C ALA A 62 20.86 4.28 -2.17
N VAL A 63 19.66 3.99 -2.69
CA VAL A 63 19.22 2.62 -3.03
C VAL A 63 19.40 2.29 -4.53
N ARG A 64 19.87 3.24 -5.35
CA ARG A 64 20.06 3.02 -6.80
C ARG A 64 21.29 2.16 -7.10
N PRO A 65 21.17 1.00 -7.79
CA PRO A 65 22.31 0.35 -8.41
C PRO A 65 22.84 1.29 -9.52
N LYS A 66 24.14 1.61 -9.47
CA LYS A 66 24.77 2.52 -10.45
C LYS A 66 24.86 1.86 -11.84
N SER A 67 23.81 1.97 -12.65
CA SER A 67 23.95 1.85 -14.11
C SER A 67 24.46 3.17 -14.70
N ARG A 68 25.76 3.43 -14.49
CA ARG A 68 26.50 4.49 -15.20
C ARG A 68 27.63 3.83 -15.97
N ARG A 69 27.38 3.50 -17.24
CA ARG A 69 28.47 3.22 -18.18
C ARG A 69 29.23 4.53 -18.38
N GLN A 70 30.50 4.55 -17.96
CA GLN A 70 31.42 5.62 -18.29
C GLN A 70 32.78 4.98 -18.58
N ASP A 71 33.21 5.10 -19.83
CA ASP A 71 34.44 4.49 -20.32
C ASP A 71 35.68 5.28 -19.90
N LYS A 72 36.64 4.57 -19.26
CA LYS A 72 38.09 4.88 -19.12
C LYS A 72 38.50 6.15 -18.33
N PRO A 73 39.79 6.27 -17.92
CA PRO A 73 40.80 5.23 -17.64
C PRO A 73 41.36 5.29 -16.19
N SER A 74 42.33 4.43 -15.91
CA SER A 74 42.89 4.07 -14.58
C SER A 74 43.78 5.10 -13.86
N SER A 75 43.68 5.13 -12.52
CA SER A 75 44.80 5.38 -11.59
C SER A 75 44.49 4.73 -10.21
N PRO A 76 45.48 4.24 -9.42
CA PRO A 76 45.22 3.33 -8.30
C PRO A 76 45.28 3.98 -6.91
N GLY A 77 44.44 3.50 -5.97
CA GLY A 77 44.59 3.77 -4.54
C GLY A 77 43.31 3.57 -3.72
N THR A 78 43.45 2.90 -2.56
CA THR A 78 42.55 2.99 -1.38
C THR A 78 41.07 2.55 -1.49
N ASP A 79 40.75 1.42 -2.15
CA ASP A 79 39.40 0.80 -2.07
C ASP A 79 39.42 -0.73 -1.86
N SER A 80 40.31 -1.21 -0.98
CA SER A 80 40.50 -2.66 -0.75
C SER A 80 39.52 -3.30 0.26
N LEU A 81 38.58 -2.54 0.83
CA LEU A 81 37.60 -3.02 1.83
C LEU A 81 36.20 -3.29 1.26
N LEU A 82 35.98 -3.00 -0.03
CA LEU A 82 34.67 -3.13 -0.69
C LEU A 82 34.64 -4.17 -1.82
N GLN A 83 35.68 -5.00 -1.97
CA GLN A 83 35.65 -6.15 -2.88
C GLN A 83 35.20 -7.42 -2.15
N PRO A 84 34.14 -8.12 -2.60
CA PRO A 84 33.80 -9.43 -2.07
C PRO A 84 34.94 -10.44 -2.35
N SER A 85 35.11 -11.38 -1.44
CA SER A 85 36.25 -12.31 -1.38
C SER A 85 36.42 -13.09 -2.70
N ARG A 86 37.62 -13.00 -3.29
CA ARG A 86 37.95 -13.72 -4.53
C ARG A 86 37.92 -15.23 -4.26
N MET A 87 37.11 -15.95 -5.02
CA MET A 87 37.02 -17.42 -4.95
C MET A 87 38.41 -18.07 -5.06
N GLY A 88 38.78 -18.88 -4.07
CA GLY A 88 40.00 -19.69 -4.07
C GLY A 88 40.90 -19.56 -2.84
N MET A 89 40.70 -18.57 -1.97
CA MET A 89 41.50 -18.40 -0.74
C MET A 89 40.85 -19.08 0.48
N PRO A 90 41.64 -19.65 1.42
CA PRO A 90 41.11 -20.19 2.67
C PRO A 90 40.55 -19.08 3.58
N ILE A 91 39.42 -19.36 4.25
CA ILE A 91 38.65 -18.43 5.11
C ILE A 91 39.47 -17.72 6.20
N THR A 92 40.62 -18.30 6.61
CA THR A 92 41.47 -17.73 7.67
C THR A 92 42.12 -16.40 7.31
N ASP A 93 42.30 -16.15 6.01
CA ASP A 93 43.14 -15.07 5.47
C ASP A 93 42.30 -13.92 4.88
N ASP A 94 40.98 -14.00 5.04
CA ASP A 94 40.03 -12.97 4.61
C ASP A 94 40.12 -11.72 5.52
N ALA A 95 40.26 -10.55 4.92
CA ALA A 95 40.33 -9.27 5.63
C ALA A 95 39.07 -8.99 6.46
N ALA A 96 37.88 -9.41 6.01
CA ALA A 96 36.65 -9.30 6.78
C ALA A 96 36.69 -10.18 8.05
N VAL A 97 37.30 -11.36 7.98
CA VAL A 97 37.47 -12.28 9.13
C VAL A 97 38.51 -11.74 10.12
N ALA A 98 39.46 -10.92 9.68
CA ALA A 98 40.33 -10.15 10.58
C ALA A 98 39.55 -9.05 11.33
N VAL A 99 38.70 -8.29 10.63
CA VAL A 99 37.83 -7.26 11.23
C VAL A 99 36.84 -7.86 12.24
N VAL A 100 36.17 -8.97 11.89
CA VAL A 100 35.26 -9.68 12.81
C VAL A 100 35.99 -10.20 14.05
N ARG A 101 37.22 -10.72 13.92
CA ARG A 101 38.05 -11.09 15.08
C ARG A 101 38.49 -9.88 15.91
N GLY A 102 38.65 -8.70 15.30
CA GLY A 102 38.87 -7.43 16.01
C GLY A 102 37.66 -7.04 16.84
N LEU A 103 36.47 -6.98 16.22
CA LEU A 103 35.21 -6.61 16.88
C LEU A 103 34.86 -7.56 18.04
N LEU A 104 34.99 -8.88 17.84
CA LEU A 104 34.74 -9.88 18.88
C LEU A 104 35.73 -9.82 20.07
N ARG A 105 36.89 -9.17 19.92
CA ARG A 105 37.81 -8.90 21.04
C ARG A 105 37.46 -7.64 21.83
N ILE A 106 36.72 -6.70 21.23
CA ILE A 106 36.27 -5.46 21.89
C ILE A 106 35.06 -5.74 22.80
N SER A 107 34.22 -6.71 22.46
CA SER A 107 32.95 -7.01 23.16
C SER A 107 33.07 -7.89 24.42
N LYS A 108 34.20 -7.87 25.15
CA LYS A 108 34.30 -8.51 26.48
C LYS A 108 34.39 -7.44 27.59
N PRO A 109 33.39 -7.32 28.48
CA PRO A 109 33.46 -6.39 29.60
C PRO A 109 34.47 -6.87 30.65
N LYS A 110 35.36 -5.97 31.08
CA LYS A 110 36.15 -6.13 32.32
C LYS A 110 35.35 -5.58 33.50
N ALA A 111 35.29 -6.34 34.58
CA ALA A 111 34.85 -5.85 35.88
C ALA A 111 36.06 -5.39 36.70
N SER A 112 35.86 -4.30 37.46
CA SER A 112 36.59 -3.84 38.65
C SER A 112 38.12 -3.70 38.61
N GLU A 113 38.60 -2.48 38.83
CA GLU A 113 39.93 -2.24 39.40
C GLU A 113 39.88 -2.36 40.94
N GLU A 114 40.81 -3.13 41.52
CA GLU A 114 41.43 -2.81 42.81
C GLU A 114 42.95 -3.04 42.68
N ILE A 115 43.74 -2.37 43.53
CA ILE A 115 45.09 -1.90 43.24
C ILE A 115 46.19 -2.76 43.87
N HIS A 116 47.13 -3.23 43.04
CA HIS A 116 48.52 -3.66 43.35
C HIS A 116 48.72 -4.88 44.30
N THR A 117 49.77 -5.71 44.19
CA THR A 117 51.13 -5.46 43.68
C THR A 117 51.83 -6.75 43.15
N ASP A 118 52.70 -6.56 42.15
CA ASP A 118 53.93 -7.30 41.81
C ASP A 118 54.02 -8.70 41.13
N LEU A 119 55.10 -8.75 40.33
CA LEU A 119 55.64 -9.69 39.32
C LEU A 119 56.41 -10.92 39.92
N PRO A 120 57.04 -11.82 39.11
CA PRO A 120 56.69 -12.38 37.78
C PRO A 120 56.99 -13.90 37.60
N ASP A 121 56.74 -14.39 36.37
CA ASP A 121 57.59 -15.31 35.56
C ASP A 121 57.12 -16.75 35.22
N ARG A 122 57.45 -17.13 33.97
CA ARG A 122 57.51 -18.47 33.30
C ARG A 122 56.34 -19.47 33.36
N GLY A 123 55.82 -19.77 32.16
CA GLY A 123 55.24 -21.10 31.83
C GLY A 123 56.32 -22.12 31.43
N PRO A 124 56.00 -23.30 30.82
CA PRO A 124 54.68 -23.72 30.29
C PRO A 124 54.15 -25.12 30.72
N VAL A 125 52.84 -25.34 30.49
CA VAL A 125 52.12 -26.53 29.92
C VAL A 125 52.93 -27.84 29.70
N PRO A 126 52.44 -29.11 29.94
CA PRO A 126 51.02 -29.58 29.98
C PRO A 126 50.61 -30.68 31.04
N MET A 127 49.29 -30.99 31.03
CA MET A 127 48.64 -32.33 31.15
C MET A 127 48.40 -33.06 32.51
N THR A 128 47.20 -33.69 32.54
CA THR A 128 46.70 -34.81 33.37
C THR A 128 46.44 -34.64 34.89
N GLY A 129 45.17 -34.89 35.28
CA GLY A 129 44.85 -35.94 36.26
C GLY A 129 44.51 -35.59 37.72
N ARG A 130 43.25 -35.82 38.11
CA ARG A 130 42.71 -36.16 39.46
C ARG A 130 42.86 -35.17 40.66
N LEU A 131 41.77 -35.10 41.44
CA LEU A 131 41.67 -34.74 42.87
C LEU A 131 42.74 -35.48 43.74
N PRO A 132 43.16 -35.02 44.96
CA PRO A 132 42.23 -34.60 46.03
C PRO A 132 42.70 -33.67 47.20
N SER A 133 41.71 -33.15 47.97
CA SER A 133 41.56 -33.10 49.46
C SER A 133 42.57 -32.43 50.44
N ALA A 134 41.97 -31.99 51.57
CA ALA A 134 42.53 -31.71 52.92
C ALA A 134 43.31 -30.38 53.10
N VAL A 135 43.42 -29.77 54.29
CA VAL A 135 43.23 -30.18 55.72
C VAL A 135 42.59 -29.00 56.50
N ALA A 136 42.17 -28.98 57.79
CA ALA A 136 42.20 -29.90 58.95
C ALA A 136 41.10 -29.55 60.01
N ALA A 137 41.00 -30.38 61.06
CA ALA A 137 40.54 -30.14 62.45
C ALA A 137 39.18 -29.42 62.74
N GLY A 138 38.26 -29.96 63.55
CA GLY A 138 38.23 -31.28 64.22
C GLY A 138 37.18 -31.36 65.36
N ARG A 139 37.19 -32.51 66.07
CA ARG A 139 36.60 -32.79 67.40
C ARG A 139 35.14 -33.35 67.51
N GLN A 140 35.11 -34.66 67.80
CA GLN A 140 34.25 -35.42 68.75
C GLN A 140 32.77 -35.78 68.46
N GLN A 141 32.55 -37.11 68.45
CA GLN A 141 31.43 -37.88 69.04
C GLN A 141 30.02 -37.75 68.40
N ARG A 142 29.17 -38.79 68.33
CA ARG A 142 29.22 -40.18 68.83
C ARG A 142 28.18 -41.05 68.08
N THR A 143 28.46 -42.35 67.87
CA THR A 143 27.52 -43.52 67.77
C THR A 143 26.20 -43.44 66.96
N GLY A 144 25.84 -44.40 66.09
CA GLY A 144 26.52 -45.64 65.71
C GLY A 144 25.68 -46.60 64.84
N SER A 145 26.36 -47.53 64.16
CA SER A 145 25.91 -48.80 63.55
C SER A 145 24.68 -48.83 62.60
N THR A 146 24.99 -48.87 61.32
CA THR A 146 24.27 -49.58 60.23
C THR A 146 24.64 -51.10 60.23
N PRO A 147 24.35 -51.92 59.20
CA PRO A 147 23.08 -52.64 58.94
C PRO A 147 23.34 -54.17 58.73
N VAL A 148 22.59 -54.81 57.79
CA VAL A 148 22.87 -56.09 57.06
C VAL A 148 21.95 -57.30 57.37
N THR A 149 21.28 -57.78 56.31
CA THR A 149 20.54 -59.06 56.10
C THR A 149 21.52 -60.14 55.54
N PRO A 150 21.18 -61.38 55.09
CA PRO A 150 19.88 -62.04 54.82
C PRO A 150 19.79 -63.55 55.19
N ALA A 151 18.71 -64.23 54.71
CA ALA A 151 18.60 -65.69 54.45
C ALA A 151 18.57 -66.67 55.66
N LEU A 152 17.84 -67.81 55.67
CA LEU A 152 17.04 -68.50 54.64
C LEU A 152 15.95 -69.44 55.26
N ASP A 153 14.78 -69.48 54.61
CA ASP A 153 13.86 -70.61 54.36
C ASP A 153 12.91 -71.28 55.40
N ARG A 154 11.70 -71.63 54.89
CA ARG A 154 10.72 -72.68 55.30
C ARG A 154 10.08 -72.65 56.72
N GLN A 155 8.77 -72.90 56.93
CA GLN A 155 7.75 -73.61 56.12
C GLN A 155 6.27 -73.39 56.57
N ARG A 156 5.34 -73.33 55.61
CA ARG A 156 3.87 -73.71 55.65
C ARG A 156 2.81 -72.94 56.48
N ARG A 157 1.81 -72.46 55.71
CA ARG A 157 0.33 -72.67 55.79
C ARG A 157 -0.63 -71.70 56.55
N ILE A 158 -1.45 -71.04 55.72
CA ILE A 158 -2.95 -71.00 55.74
C ILE A 158 -3.67 -69.91 56.59
N SER A 159 -4.46 -69.10 55.85
CA SER A 159 -5.72 -68.39 56.17
C SER A 159 -5.79 -67.06 56.96
N ALA A 160 -6.35 -66.07 56.22
CA ALA A 160 -7.52 -65.25 56.54
C ALA A 160 -7.45 -64.03 57.51
N ASP A 161 -7.88 -62.90 56.92
CA ASP A 161 -8.71 -61.79 57.44
C ASP A 161 -8.20 -60.74 58.44
N SER A 162 -8.13 -59.50 57.91
CA SER A 162 -8.32 -58.19 58.58
C SER A 162 -7.20 -57.74 59.55
N VAL A 163 -6.94 -56.44 59.80
CA VAL A 163 -7.75 -55.21 59.71
C VAL A 163 -6.90 -54.01 59.23
N SER A 164 -7.54 -53.10 58.49
CA SER A 164 -7.25 -51.65 58.27
C SER A 164 -5.86 -51.06 58.61
N SER A 165 -5.27 -50.36 57.64
CA SER A 165 -4.27 -49.30 57.85
C SER A 165 -4.37 -48.23 56.75
N GLN A 166 -5.40 -47.38 56.81
CA GLN A 166 -5.45 -46.17 55.99
C GLN A 166 -4.65 -45.05 56.67
N SER A 167 -3.57 -44.60 56.02
CA SER A 167 -2.78 -43.45 56.46
C SER A 167 -3.55 -42.15 56.23
N ALA A 168 -3.58 -41.29 57.25
CA ALA A 168 -4.26 -40.00 57.18
C ALA A 168 -3.47 -38.99 56.32
N HIS A 169 -3.73 -38.96 55.01
CA HIS A 169 -3.54 -37.73 54.25
C HIS A 169 -4.47 -36.66 54.82
N ARG A 170 -3.91 -35.57 55.36
CA ARG A 170 -4.69 -34.40 55.77
C ARG A 170 -5.39 -33.85 54.53
N LEU A 171 -6.72 -33.97 54.46
CA LEU A 171 -7.51 -33.32 53.43
C LEU A 171 -7.41 -31.80 53.61
N THR A 172 -6.54 -31.17 52.83
CA THR A 172 -6.63 -29.73 52.56
C THR A 172 -8.03 -29.45 52.04
N LYS A 173 -8.81 -28.58 52.71
CA LYS A 173 -10.13 -28.20 52.20
C LYS A 173 -9.94 -27.57 50.82
N LEU A 174 -10.51 -28.19 49.78
CA LEU A 174 -10.46 -27.63 48.45
C LEU A 174 -11.23 -26.32 48.43
N THR A 175 -10.58 -25.28 47.90
CA THR A 175 -11.08 -23.91 47.82
C THR A 175 -11.05 -23.48 46.36
N ARG A 176 -11.78 -22.41 46.00
CA ARG A 176 -11.81 -21.90 44.61
C ARG A 176 -10.44 -21.52 44.03
N PHE A 177 -9.45 -21.30 44.89
CA PHE A 177 -8.07 -20.98 44.52
C PHE A 177 -7.20 -22.20 44.18
N ASP A 178 -7.75 -23.42 44.19
CA ASP A 178 -7.03 -24.58 43.69
C ASP A 178 -6.77 -24.45 42.18
N LYS A 179 -5.53 -24.70 41.77
CA LYS A 179 -5.08 -24.62 40.36
C LYS A 179 -5.90 -25.52 39.43
N ARG A 180 -6.49 -26.62 39.95
CA ARG A 180 -7.38 -27.49 39.14
C ARG A 180 -8.67 -26.80 38.70
N PHE A 181 -9.08 -25.73 39.38
CA PHE A 181 -10.31 -24.99 39.06
C PHE A 181 -10.08 -23.69 38.29
N GLN A 182 -8.87 -23.12 38.34
CA GLN A 182 -8.47 -21.89 37.62
C GLN A 182 -8.10 -22.16 36.16
N VAL A 183 -9.06 -22.66 35.37
CA VAL A 183 -8.83 -23.12 33.99
C VAL A 183 -8.39 -22.00 33.04
N PHE A 184 -8.74 -20.74 33.35
CA PHE A 184 -8.38 -19.56 32.58
C PHE A 184 -7.13 -18.82 33.12
N GLY A 185 -6.41 -19.40 34.09
CA GLY A 185 -5.17 -18.86 34.63
C GLY A 185 -5.33 -17.69 35.62
N THR A 186 -4.26 -16.93 35.79
CA THR A 186 -4.22 -15.74 36.67
C THR A 186 -5.06 -14.60 36.12
N ASN A 187 -5.44 -13.64 36.99
CA ASN A 187 -6.23 -12.47 36.61
C ASN A 187 -5.62 -11.76 35.39
N PRO A 188 -6.36 -11.63 34.27
CA PRO A 188 -5.89 -10.85 33.13
C PRO A 188 -5.85 -9.38 33.53
N GLU A 189 -4.63 -8.86 33.73
CA GLU A 189 -4.38 -7.45 34.00
C GLU A 189 -5.04 -6.57 32.92
N GLU A 190 -5.59 -5.42 33.33
CA GLU A 190 -6.51 -4.61 32.52
C GLU A 190 -5.92 -4.03 31.22
N GLN A 191 -4.62 -4.26 30.97
CA GLN A 191 -3.84 -3.73 29.86
C GLN A 191 -3.99 -4.52 28.55
N CYS A 192 -4.69 -5.67 28.53
CA CYS A 192 -4.77 -6.57 27.36
C CYS A 192 -6.22 -7.01 27.04
N VAL A 193 -7.13 -6.04 26.86
CA VAL A 193 -8.58 -6.31 26.65
C VAL A 193 -9.15 -5.58 25.40
N THR A 194 -8.31 -5.23 24.42
CA THR A 194 -8.72 -4.45 23.24
C THR A 194 -9.25 -5.27 22.07
N GLY A 195 -8.71 -6.48 21.85
CA GLY A 195 -9.14 -7.37 20.77
C GLY A 195 -10.16 -8.42 21.19
N PHE A 196 -10.75 -9.10 20.20
CA PHE A 196 -11.84 -10.06 20.37
C PHE A 196 -11.50 -11.17 21.37
N ASN A 197 -10.32 -11.79 21.27
CA ASN A 197 -9.94 -12.88 22.17
C ASN A 197 -9.65 -12.36 23.58
N GLY A 198 -9.04 -11.18 23.71
CA GLY A 198 -8.85 -10.52 25.01
C GLY A 198 -10.17 -10.27 25.75
N LEU A 199 -11.15 -9.70 25.06
CA LEU A 199 -12.51 -9.46 25.58
C LEU A 199 -13.18 -10.75 26.07
N ILE A 200 -13.18 -11.79 25.22
CA ILE A 200 -13.84 -13.06 25.53
C ILE A 200 -13.14 -13.79 26.68
N ASN A 201 -11.80 -13.85 26.68
CA ASN A 201 -11.05 -14.48 27.77
C ASN A 201 -11.27 -13.73 29.10
N ASN A 202 -11.37 -12.40 29.08
CA ASN A 202 -11.71 -11.61 30.27
C ASN A 202 -13.12 -11.93 30.81
N ILE A 203 -14.11 -12.08 29.92
CA ILE A 203 -15.49 -12.48 30.29
C ILE A 203 -15.51 -13.89 30.87
N LEU A 204 -14.86 -14.87 30.22
CA LEU A 204 -14.81 -16.26 30.68
C LEU A 204 -14.08 -16.39 32.03
N TRP A 205 -12.98 -15.65 32.21
CA TRP A 205 -12.25 -15.60 33.48
C TRP A 205 -13.09 -15.00 34.61
N LYS A 206 -13.75 -13.85 34.38
CA LYS A 206 -14.66 -13.24 35.36
C LYS A 206 -15.83 -14.15 35.71
N ALA A 207 -16.43 -14.81 34.72
CA ALA A 207 -17.49 -15.79 34.94
C ALA A 207 -17.00 -16.98 35.77
N ASN A 208 -15.78 -17.47 35.53
CA ASN A 208 -15.17 -18.55 36.30
C ASN A 208 -15.02 -18.18 37.79
N ASP A 209 -14.40 -17.04 38.10
CA ASP A 209 -14.18 -16.65 39.50
C ASP A 209 -15.49 -16.41 40.26
N LEU A 210 -16.45 -15.72 39.62
CA LEU A 210 -17.77 -15.46 40.20
C LEU A 210 -18.55 -16.76 40.46
N LEU A 211 -18.62 -17.67 39.47
CA LEU A 211 -19.35 -18.93 39.62
C LEU A 211 -18.70 -19.85 40.66
N LEU A 212 -17.37 -19.91 40.71
CA LEU A 212 -16.65 -20.68 41.73
C LEU A 212 -16.81 -20.07 43.13
N SER A 213 -16.85 -18.73 43.26
CA SER A 213 -17.12 -18.07 44.54
C SER A 213 -18.54 -18.35 45.05
N VAL A 214 -19.56 -18.25 44.18
CA VAL A 214 -20.95 -18.57 44.53
C VAL A 214 -21.11 -20.05 44.90
N ALA A 215 -20.48 -20.96 44.15
CA ALA A 215 -20.46 -22.38 44.48
C ALA A 215 -19.78 -22.63 45.83
N GLU A 216 -18.61 -22.04 46.08
CA GLU A 216 -17.88 -22.23 47.33
C GLU A 216 -18.70 -21.74 48.54
N GLU A 217 -19.39 -20.60 48.42
CA GLU A 217 -20.32 -20.12 49.45
C GLU A 217 -21.49 -21.07 49.69
N PHE A 218 -22.10 -21.59 48.62
CA PHE A 218 -23.21 -22.53 48.72
C PHE A 218 -22.79 -23.81 49.45
N TYR A 219 -21.71 -24.48 49.01
CA TYR A 219 -21.28 -25.74 49.62
C TYR A 219 -20.66 -25.56 51.02
N LYS A 220 -20.19 -24.36 51.40
CA LYS A 220 -19.84 -24.02 52.79
C LYS A 220 -21.06 -23.89 53.70
N LYS A 221 -22.19 -23.39 53.17
CA LYS A 221 -23.46 -23.19 53.89
C LYS A 221 -24.39 -24.42 53.85
N LYS A 222 -24.10 -25.40 52.98
CA LYS A 222 -24.90 -26.62 52.76
C LYS A 222 -24.81 -27.55 53.98
N ASP A 223 -25.95 -27.82 54.60
CA ASP A 223 -26.10 -28.89 55.61
C ASP A 223 -25.75 -30.28 55.02
N ARG A 224 -25.52 -31.28 55.90
CA ARG A 224 -25.27 -32.69 55.51
C ARG A 224 -26.45 -33.41 54.82
N ARG A 225 -27.48 -32.68 54.36
CA ARG A 225 -28.64 -33.24 53.66
C ARG A 225 -28.28 -33.54 52.20
N PRO A 226 -28.81 -34.64 51.62
CA PRO A 226 -28.67 -34.90 50.18
C PRO A 226 -29.35 -33.79 49.37
N ILE A 227 -28.90 -33.60 48.14
CA ILE A 227 -29.42 -32.53 47.29
C ILE A 227 -30.80 -32.89 46.75
N THR A 228 -31.76 -31.98 46.90
CA THR A 228 -33.17 -32.20 46.53
C THR A 228 -33.39 -32.31 45.02
N ARG A 229 -32.44 -31.85 44.19
CA ARG A 229 -32.50 -31.87 42.71
C ARG A 229 -31.13 -32.24 42.09
N PRO A 230 -30.66 -33.49 42.20
CA PRO A 230 -29.33 -33.90 41.74
C PRO A 230 -29.13 -33.75 40.22
N GLN A 231 -30.21 -33.69 39.43
CA GLN A 231 -30.16 -33.41 37.99
C GLN A 231 -29.69 -31.98 37.64
N HIS A 232 -29.74 -31.05 38.59
CA HIS A 232 -29.44 -29.63 38.36
C HIS A 232 -28.27 -29.11 39.22
N LEU A 233 -27.84 -29.87 40.23
CA LEU A 233 -26.86 -29.42 41.21
C LEU A 233 -26.08 -30.63 41.77
N GLN A 234 -24.74 -30.55 41.67
CA GLN A 234 -23.83 -31.65 41.99
C GLN A 234 -23.66 -31.84 43.50
N GLU A 235 -23.34 -33.05 43.97
CA GLU A 235 -23.33 -33.33 45.41
C GLU A 235 -22.20 -32.61 46.16
N THR A 236 -21.05 -32.42 45.51
CA THR A 236 -19.86 -31.77 46.07
C THR A 236 -19.49 -30.48 45.31
N PHE A 237 -18.72 -29.62 45.98
CA PHE A 237 -18.11 -28.44 45.36
C PHE A 237 -17.23 -28.82 44.16
N GLU A 238 -16.45 -29.90 44.27
CA GLU A 238 -15.53 -30.35 43.23
C GLU A 238 -16.26 -30.72 41.93
N GLN A 239 -17.32 -31.53 42.03
CA GLN A 239 -18.15 -31.90 40.88
C GLN A 239 -18.83 -30.67 40.25
N CYS A 240 -19.27 -29.72 41.09
CA CYS A 240 -19.88 -28.48 40.60
C CYS A 240 -18.87 -27.61 39.86
N ALA A 241 -17.66 -27.44 40.41
CA ALA A 241 -16.57 -26.71 39.78
C ALA A 241 -16.11 -27.36 38.47
N GLU A 242 -16.06 -28.70 38.40
CA GLU A 242 -15.74 -29.43 37.18
C GLU A 242 -16.79 -29.23 36.08
N GLU A 243 -18.09 -29.27 36.39
CA GLU A 243 -19.14 -29.00 35.39
C GLU A 243 -19.20 -27.53 34.97
N ILE A 244 -18.96 -26.58 35.88
CA ILE A 244 -18.79 -25.15 35.56
C ILE A 244 -17.63 -24.97 34.57
N ASN A 245 -16.46 -25.55 34.87
CA ASN A 245 -15.27 -25.46 34.03
C ASN A 245 -15.49 -26.07 32.65
N LYS A 246 -16.06 -27.29 32.60
CA LYS A 246 -16.46 -27.96 31.36
C LYS A 246 -17.42 -27.10 30.53
N ARG A 247 -18.37 -26.42 31.15
CA ARG A 247 -19.31 -25.54 30.46
C ARG A 247 -18.65 -24.26 29.92
N LEU A 248 -17.76 -23.65 30.69
CA LEU A 248 -17.00 -22.46 30.25
C LEU A 248 -16.00 -22.80 29.13
N LEU A 249 -15.38 -23.97 29.16
CA LEU A 249 -14.54 -24.49 28.07
C LEU A 249 -15.33 -24.72 26.77
N LEU A 250 -16.59 -25.18 26.86
CA LEU A 250 -17.47 -25.28 25.69
C LEU A 250 -17.79 -23.90 25.09
N TYR A 251 -18.02 -22.89 25.93
CA TYR A 251 -18.18 -21.52 25.45
C TYR A 251 -16.89 -21.00 24.80
N GLN A 252 -15.72 -21.27 25.37
CA GLN A 252 -14.44 -20.93 24.76
C GLN A 252 -14.27 -21.55 23.36
N SER A 253 -14.59 -22.85 23.19
CA SER A 253 -14.48 -23.51 21.88
C SER A 253 -15.51 -22.97 20.87
N GLN A 254 -16.74 -22.69 21.31
CA GLN A 254 -17.76 -22.05 20.46
C GLN A 254 -17.31 -20.66 20.00
N THR A 255 -16.69 -19.88 20.89
CA THR A 255 -16.20 -18.56 20.53
C THR A 255 -14.99 -18.61 19.59
N GLN A 256 -14.11 -19.61 19.75
CA GLN A 256 -13.03 -19.85 18.79
C GLN A 256 -13.56 -20.27 17.41
N GLU A 257 -14.63 -21.07 17.34
CA GLU A 257 -15.30 -21.40 16.08
C GLU A 257 -15.95 -20.16 15.42
N TYR A 258 -16.61 -19.32 16.22
CA TYR A 258 -17.19 -18.05 15.75
C TYR A 258 -16.12 -17.07 15.23
N HIS A 259 -15.01 -16.90 15.96
CA HIS A 259 -13.87 -16.08 15.53
C HIS A 259 -13.30 -16.56 14.19
N ASN A 260 -13.08 -17.87 14.02
CA ASN A 260 -12.64 -18.44 12.76
C ASN A 260 -13.64 -18.17 11.60
N GLY A 261 -14.94 -18.14 11.87
CA GLY A 261 -15.96 -17.69 10.93
C GLY A 261 -15.78 -16.22 10.55
N CYS A 262 -15.69 -15.33 11.54
CA CYS A 262 -15.46 -13.90 11.30
C CYS A 262 -14.17 -13.60 10.51
N LEU A 263 -13.12 -14.41 10.68
CA LEU A 263 -11.89 -14.32 9.87
C LEU A 263 -12.12 -14.70 8.40
N GLN A 264 -12.96 -15.70 8.13
CA GLN A 264 -13.32 -16.11 6.76
C GLN A 264 -14.20 -15.04 6.10
N ASP A 265 -15.26 -14.59 6.78
CA ASP A 265 -16.13 -13.51 6.32
C ASP A 265 -15.35 -12.22 6.04
N PHE A 266 -14.41 -11.86 6.92
CA PHE A 266 -13.57 -10.68 6.74
C PHE A 266 -12.59 -10.82 5.57
N LYS A 267 -12.06 -12.02 5.32
CA LYS A 267 -11.21 -12.30 4.15
C LYS A 267 -11.99 -12.11 2.85
N GLU A 268 -13.23 -12.64 2.78
CA GLU A 268 -14.11 -12.47 1.62
C GLU A 268 -14.49 -10.99 1.41
N GLN A 269 -14.77 -10.25 2.50
CA GLN A 269 -14.98 -8.80 2.45
C GLN A 269 -13.75 -8.05 1.92
N LEU A 270 -12.54 -8.42 2.34
CA LEU A 270 -11.30 -7.80 1.85
C LEU A 270 -11.05 -8.08 0.36
N CYS A 271 -11.34 -9.28 -0.14
CA CYS A 271 -11.30 -9.57 -1.58
C CYS A 271 -12.18 -8.57 -2.35
N HIS A 272 -13.45 -8.47 -1.94
CA HIS A 272 -14.42 -7.65 -2.64
C HIS A 272 -14.14 -6.14 -2.50
N CYS A 273 -13.62 -5.71 -1.35
CA CYS A 273 -13.15 -4.33 -1.18
C CYS A 273 -11.93 -4.02 -2.05
N GLU A 274 -10.98 -4.94 -2.26
CA GLU A 274 -9.85 -4.73 -3.19
C GLU A 274 -10.35 -4.59 -4.64
N GLU A 275 -11.33 -5.41 -5.06
CA GLU A 275 -11.97 -5.33 -6.37
C GLU A 275 -12.71 -3.99 -6.59
N LEU A 276 -13.52 -3.55 -5.62
CA LEU A 276 -14.29 -2.31 -5.72
C LEU A 276 -13.38 -1.07 -5.66
N LEU A 277 -12.41 -1.05 -4.75
CA LEU A 277 -11.51 0.10 -4.60
C LEU A 277 -10.54 0.25 -5.77
N SER A 278 -10.24 -0.81 -6.51
CA SER A 278 -9.44 -0.72 -7.74
C SER A 278 -10.16 -0.02 -8.90
N GLN A 279 -11.49 0.16 -8.84
CA GLN A 279 -12.25 0.90 -9.86
C GLN A 279 -12.20 2.42 -9.64
N VAL A 280 -11.96 2.87 -8.40
CA VAL A 280 -11.93 4.30 -8.03
C VAL A 280 -10.86 5.09 -8.80
N PRO A 281 -9.59 4.63 -8.92
CA PRO A 281 -8.58 5.28 -9.76
C PRO A 281 -9.04 5.55 -11.20
N THR A 282 -9.67 4.57 -11.85
CA THR A 282 -10.14 4.68 -13.22
C THR A 282 -11.18 5.78 -13.38
N LEU A 283 -12.13 5.88 -12.44
CA LEU A 283 -13.16 6.93 -12.44
C LEU A 283 -12.55 8.32 -12.22
N LEU A 284 -11.67 8.47 -11.24
CA LEU A 284 -11.06 9.77 -10.90
C LEU A 284 -10.14 10.29 -12.00
N LEU A 285 -9.32 9.42 -12.61
CA LEU A 285 -8.47 9.82 -13.74
C LEU A 285 -9.27 10.05 -15.03
N SER A 286 -10.37 9.34 -15.23
CA SER A 286 -11.30 9.63 -16.34
C SER A 286 -11.96 10.99 -16.18
N TYR A 287 -12.41 11.36 -14.97
CA TYR A 287 -12.96 12.69 -14.71
C TYR A 287 -11.93 13.79 -14.96
N LEU A 288 -10.69 13.61 -14.48
CA LEU A 288 -9.57 14.54 -14.71
C LEU A 288 -9.32 14.77 -16.21
N VAL A 289 -9.33 13.72 -17.04
CA VAL A 289 -9.09 13.91 -18.48
C VAL A 289 -10.22 14.69 -19.16
N GLU A 290 -11.49 14.44 -18.82
CA GLU A 290 -12.60 15.21 -19.41
C GLU A 290 -12.50 16.69 -19.04
N GLN A 291 -12.20 17.03 -17.78
CA GLN A 291 -12.03 18.43 -17.36
C GLN A 291 -10.92 19.15 -18.14
N HIS A 292 -9.76 18.50 -18.31
CA HIS A 292 -8.65 19.09 -19.06
C HIS A 292 -8.91 19.15 -20.58
N LEU A 293 -9.68 18.22 -21.13
CA LEU A 293 -10.12 18.24 -22.54
C LEU A 293 -11.15 19.35 -22.80
N GLU A 294 -12.10 19.55 -21.89
CA GLU A 294 -13.08 20.64 -21.94
C GLU A 294 -12.38 22.00 -21.87
N LYS A 295 -11.44 22.18 -20.92
CA LYS A 295 -10.62 23.38 -20.83
C LYS A 295 -9.83 23.65 -22.12
N LEU A 296 -9.16 22.64 -22.69
CA LEU A 296 -8.45 22.76 -23.96
C LEU A 296 -9.40 23.20 -25.11
N SER A 297 -10.61 22.65 -25.15
CA SER A 297 -11.64 23.02 -26.13
C SER A 297 -12.10 24.47 -25.96
N GLN A 298 -12.31 24.92 -24.72
CA GLN A 298 -12.70 26.29 -24.39
C GLN A 298 -11.59 27.30 -24.76
N ASP A 299 -10.37 27.08 -24.27
CA ASP A 299 -9.24 28.00 -24.46
C ASP A 299 -8.88 28.13 -25.96
N THR A 300 -8.83 27.02 -26.71
CA THR A 300 -8.59 27.06 -28.16
C THR A 300 -9.78 27.60 -28.96
N GLY A 301 -11.02 27.37 -28.48
CA GLY A 301 -12.24 27.95 -29.05
C GLY A 301 -12.24 29.48 -28.98
N GLN A 302 -11.85 30.05 -27.84
CA GLN A 302 -11.77 31.50 -27.66
C GLN A 302 -10.76 32.16 -28.61
N ILE A 303 -9.58 31.56 -28.78
CA ILE A 303 -8.55 32.10 -29.70
C ILE A 303 -9.04 32.05 -31.15
N ARG A 304 -9.73 30.97 -31.55
CA ARG A 304 -10.36 30.86 -32.89
C ARG A 304 -11.45 31.91 -33.09
N GLN A 305 -12.32 32.13 -32.10
CA GLN A 305 -13.37 33.15 -32.17
C GLN A 305 -12.79 34.57 -32.34
N ASN A 306 -11.72 34.89 -31.61
CA ASN A 306 -11.04 36.19 -31.73
C ASN A 306 -10.46 36.40 -33.14
N LEU A 307 -9.90 35.34 -33.75
CA LEU A 307 -9.41 35.38 -35.13
C LEU A 307 -10.57 35.51 -36.14
N GLU A 308 -11.68 34.81 -35.92
CA GLU A 308 -12.86 34.89 -36.78
C GLU A 308 -13.42 36.32 -36.82
N GLN A 309 -13.54 36.98 -35.65
CA GLN A 309 -13.96 38.38 -35.60
C GLN A 309 -13.01 39.29 -36.40
N ALA A 310 -11.69 39.15 -36.20
CA ALA A 310 -10.69 39.92 -36.95
C ALA A 310 -10.75 39.65 -38.48
N GLN A 311 -11.11 38.43 -38.88
CA GLN A 311 -11.34 38.08 -40.28
C GLN A 311 -12.62 38.72 -40.84
N GLN A 312 -13.71 38.78 -40.07
CA GLN A 312 -14.96 39.45 -40.47
C GLN A 312 -14.75 40.96 -40.67
N GLU A 313 -14.05 41.62 -39.74
CA GLU A 313 -13.68 43.04 -39.84
C GLU A 313 -12.77 43.30 -41.06
N SER A 314 -11.77 42.42 -41.28
CA SER A 314 -10.88 42.46 -42.44
C SER A 314 -11.64 42.25 -43.76
N GLU A 315 -12.63 41.35 -43.82
CA GLU A 315 -13.44 41.08 -45.01
C GLU A 315 -14.41 42.24 -45.30
N ALA A 316 -14.87 42.97 -44.29
CA ALA A 316 -15.64 44.20 -44.47
C ALA A 316 -14.79 45.31 -45.12
N LYS A 317 -13.60 45.61 -44.56
CA LYS A 317 -12.62 46.55 -45.17
C LYS A 317 -12.28 46.15 -46.61
N LYS A 318 -12.06 44.85 -46.87
CA LYS A 318 -11.74 44.32 -48.20
C LYS A 318 -12.83 44.61 -49.24
N LYS A 319 -14.11 44.46 -48.86
CA LYS A 319 -15.25 44.78 -49.73
C LYS A 319 -15.28 46.27 -50.06
N GLU A 320 -15.17 47.11 -49.03
CA GLU A 320 -15.11 48.57 -49.19
C GLU A 320 -13.99 48.98 -50.16
N HIS A 321 -12.76 48.50 -49.96
CA HIS A 321 -11.63 48.80 -50.86
C HIS A 321 -11.90 48.31 -52.30
N SER A 322 -12.58 47.17 -52.48
CA SER A 322 -12.95 46.66 -53.82
C SER A 322 -14.03 47.51 -54.52
N GLU A 323 -14.94 48.13 -53.77
CA GLU A 323 -15.99 49.02 -54.30
C GLU A 323 -15.47 50.45 -54.60
N GLN A 324 -14.40 50.85 -53.92
CA GLN A 324 -13.65 52.07 -54.18
C GLN A 324 -12.77 51.95 -55.44
N LEU A 325 -12.25 50.76 -55.74
CA LEU A 325 -11.42 50.49 -56.93
C LEU A 325 -12.22 50.61 -58.23
N ARG A 326 -12.22 51.80 -58.85
CA ARG A 326 -13.00 52.14 -60.05
C ARG A 326 -12.10 52.59 -61.19
N VAL A 327 -12.55 52.38 -62.44
CA VAL A 327 -11.81 52.74 -63.67
C VAL A 327 -11.26 54.17 -63.65
N ARG A 328 -12.01 55.13 -63.10
CA ARG A 328 -11.58 56.54 -62.98
C ARG A 328 -10.22 56.74 -62.28
N LEU A 329 -9.87 55.85 -61.35
CA LEU A 329 -8.66 55.96 -60.53
C LEU A 329 -7.38 55.60 -61.31
N GLY A 330 -7.50 55.01 -62.51
CA GLY A 330 -6.35 54.78 -63.39
C GLY A 330 -5.87 56.03 -64.13
N HIS A 331 -6.65 57.12 -64.14
CA HIS A 331 -6.27 58.36 -64.82
C HIS A 331 -5.25 59.17 -63.98
N PRO A 332 -4.17 59.75 -64.56
CA PRO A 332 -3.12 60.44 -63.81
C PRO A 332 -3.59 61.55 -62.86
N ALA A 333 -4.71 62.20 -63.16
CA ALA A 333 -5.31 63.22 -62.28
C ALA A 333 -5.83 62.68 -60.92
N HIS A 334 -5.93 61.36 -60.75
CA HIS A 334 -6.39 60.68 -59.53
C HIS A 334 -5.31 59.76 -58.92
N GLU A 335 -4.03 59.94 -59.29
CA GLU A 335 -2.90 59.14 -58.80
C GLU A 335 -2.81 59.11 -57.26
N GLU A 336 -3.04 60.25 -56.59
CA GLU A 336 -3.06 60.35 -55.13
C GLU A 336 -4.22 59.57 -54.49
N GLU A 337 -5.42 59.57 -55.10
CA GLU A 337 -6.55 58.73 -54.63
C GLU A 337 -6.22 57.23 -54.76
N LEU A 338 -5.57 56.82 -55.86
CA LEU A 338 -5.17 55.44 -56.10
C LEU A 338 -4.06 54.98 -55.14
N GLU A 339 -3.05 55.82 -54.89
CA GLU A 339 -1.95 55.53 -53.97
C GLU A 339 -2.48 55.35 -52.53
N ASN A 340 -3.35 56.25 -52.08
CA ASN A 340 -3.98 56.15 -50.76
C ASN A 340 -4.78 54.84 -50.61
N LEU A 341 -5.55 54.44 -51.62
CA LEU A 341 -6.27 53.16 -51.64
C LEU A 341 -5.31 51.96 -51.67
N ARG A 342 -4.17 52.06 -52.37
CA ARG A 342 -3.15 50.99 -52.39
C ARG A 342 -2.53 50.81 -51.01
N VAL A 343 -2.13 51.90 -50.35
CA VAL A 343 -1.55 51.87 -48.99
C VAL A 343 -2.55 51.30 -47.98
N ALA A 344 -3.82 51.74 -48.02
CA ALA A 344 -4.86 51.24 -47.12
C ALA A 344 -5.11 49.72 -47.27
N GLU A 345 -5.08 49.19 -48.50
CA GLU A 345 -5.23 47.76 -48.76
C GLU A 345 -3.95 46.95 -48.43
N GLU A 346 -2.76 47.50 -48.66
CA GLU A 346 -1.49 46.90 -48.23
C GLU A 346 -1.42 46.79 -46.70
N ASP A 347 -1.84 47.83 -45.97
CA ASP A 347 -1.93 47.81 -44.51
C ASP A 347 -2.97 46.79 -44.02
N ARG A 348 -4.16 46.72 -44.64
CA ARG A 348 -5.17 45.69 -44.33
C ARG A 348 -4.65 44.27 -44.57
N GLN A 349 -3.92 44.03 -45.66
CA GLN A 349 -3.30 42.72 -45.94
C GLN A 349 -2.21 42.38 -44.91
N ARG A 350 -1.42 43.37 -44.48
CA ARG A 350 -0.41 43.22 -43.42
C ARG A 350 -1.06 42.91 -42.07
N GLU A 351 -2.14 43.61 -41.70
CA GLU A 351 -2.95 43.35 -40.51
C GLU A 351 -3.51 41.91 -40.51
N GLN A 352 -4.16 41.51 -41.61
CA GLN A 352 -4.76 40.17 -41.75
C GLN A 352 -3.71 39.05 -41.64
N THR A 353 -2.58 39.20 -42.34
CA THR A 353 -1.48 38.22 -42.30
C THR A 353 -0.85 38.14 -40.90
N SER A 354 -0.69 39.29 -40.24
CA SER A 354 -0.19 39.35 -38.86
C SER A 354 -1.16 38.71 -37.86
N ALA A 355 -2.47 38.89 -38.05
CA ALA A 355 -3.49 38.26 -37.21
C ALA A 355 -3.52 36.73 -37.36
N ILE A 356 -3.45 36.21 -38.59
CA ILE A 356 -3.36 34.76 -38.86
C ILE A 356 -2.09 34.18 -38.23
N HIS A 357 -0.94 34.86 -38.38
CA HIS A 357 0.31 34.39 -37.80
C HIS A 357 0.30 34.41 -36.26
N ARG A 358 -0.21 35.49 -35.66
CA ARG A 358 -0.29 35.64 -34.20
C ARG A 358 -1.22 34.59 -33.60
N SER A 359 -2.42 34.42 -34.15
CA SER A 359 -3.39 33.43 -33.67
C SER A 359 -2.87 32.00 -33.76
N LYS A 360 -2.10 31.66 -34.82
CA LYS A 360 -1.38 30.38 -34.90
C LYS A 360 -0.41 30.18 -33.73
N LEU A 361 0.42 31.18 -33.45
CA LEU A 361 1.39 31.10 -32.34
C LEU A 361 0.68 31.03 -30.98
N GLU A 362 -0.39 31.80 -30.79
CA GLU A 362 -1.24 31.77 -29.60
C GLU A 362 -1.91 30.40 -29.40
N LEU A 363 -2.47 29.79 -30.46
CA LEU A 363 -3.02 28.43 -30.41
C LEU A 363 -1.95 27.40 -30.06
N GLN A 364 -0.79 27.43 -30.72
CA GLN A 364 0.31 26.50 -30.44
C GLN A 364 0.85 26.63 -29.00
N ALA A 365 0.99 27.86 -28.50
CA ALA A 365 1.39 28.12 -27.12
C ALA A 365 0.31 27.69 -26.11
N CYS A 366 -0.97 27.92 -26.42
CA CYS A 366 -2.10 27.49 -25.62
C CYS A 366 -2.16 25.96 -25.49
N VAL A 367 -2.17 25.24 -26.61
CA VAL A 367 -2.21 23.76 -26.63
C VAL A 367 -1.03 23.18 -25.85
N ARG A 368 0.17 23.73 -26.04
CA ARG A 368 1.39 23.37 -25.29
C ARG A 368 1.18 23.55 -23.78
N LYS A 369 0.73 24.73 -23.33
CA LYS A 369 0.49 25.05 -21.92
C LYS A 369 -0.57 24.13 -21.29
N CYS A 370 -1.71 23.93 -21.95
CA CYS A 370 -2.75 23.01 -21.49
C CYS A 370 -2.20 21.57 -21.35
N GLY A 371 -1.31 21.16 -22.27
CA GLY A 371 -0.63 19.87 -22.21
C GLY A 371 0.34 19.73 -21.03
N GLU A 372 1.12 20.76 -20.71
CA GLU A 372 1.98 20.77 -19.51
C GLU A 372 1.15 20.72 -18.22
N GLU A 373 0.12 21.58 -18.10
CA GLU A 373 -0.80 21.61 -16.96
C GLU A 373 -1.50 20.26 -16.75
N PHE A 374 -1.87 19.57 -17.83
CA PHE A 374 -2.44 18.22 -17.77
C PHE A 374 -1.44 17.16 -17.28
N VAL A 375 -0.20 17.17 -17.76
CA VAL A 375 0.83 16.20 -17.33
C VAL A 375 1.19 16.40 -15.85
N ASP A 376 1.26 17.65 -15.38
CA ASP A 376 1.47 17.98 -13.97
C ASP A 376 0.30 17.49 -13.10
N ALA A 377 -0.95 17.79 -13.49
CA ALA A 377 -2.16 17.34 -12.79
C ALA A 377 -2.31 15.81 -12.75
N LEU A 378 -2.08 15.14 -13.90
CA LEU A 378 -2.12 13.68 -14.01
C LEU A 378 -1.06 13.02 -13.14
N THR A 379 0.16 13.57 -13.09
CA THR A 379 1.24 13.05 -12.26
C THR A 379 0.90 13.18 -10.77
N LEU A 380 0.43 14.35 -10.33
CA LEU A 380 0.01 14.59 -8.94
C LEU A 380 -1.18 13.70 -8.52
N ALA A 381 -2.15 13.49 -9.42
CA ALA A 381 -3.28 12.60 -9.16
C ALA A 381 -2.83 11.13 -9.07
N THR A 382 -1.97 10.68 -10.00
CA THR A 382 -1.37 9.35 -9.98
C THR A 382 -0.61 9.11 -8.67
N GLU A 383 0.21 10.06 -8.24
CA GLU A 383 1.00 9.96 -7.01
C GLU A 383 0.11 9.79 -5.77
N LYS A 384 -0.89 10.67 -5.62
CA LYS A 384 -1.87 10.57 -4.52
C LYS A 384 -2.60 9.22 -4.50
N LEU A 385 -3.04 8.74 -5.68
CA LEU A 385 -3.76 7.47 -5.79
C LEU A 385 -2.86 6.27 -5.48
N LEU A 386 -1.61 6.25 -5.96
CA LEU A 386 -0.64 5.20 -5.62
C LEU A 386 -0.40 5.14 -4.11
N PHE A 387 -0.13 6.26 -3.44
CA PHE A 387 0.05 6.27 -1.97
C PHE A 387 -1.23 5.92 -1.20
N GLN A 388 -2.40 6.26 -1.72
CA GLN A 388 -3.67 5.81 -1.15
C GLN A 388 -3.84 4.29 -1.27
N MET A 389 -3.46 3.68 -2.39
CA MET A 389 -3.50 2.22 -2.57
C MET A 389 -2.44 1.48 -1.74
N ASP A 390 -1.32 2.13 -1.39
CA ASP A 390 -0.30 1.61 -0.46
C ASP A 390 -0.86 1.42 0.96
N ASN A 391 -1.95 2.13 1.32
CA ASN A 391 -2.67 1.99 2.58
C ASN A 391 -3.78 0.90 2.56
N LEU A 392 -4.06 0.27 1.42
CA LEU A 392 -5.09 -0.76 1.27
C LEU A 392 -4.70 -2.06 2.01
N LEU A 393 -5.49 -2.51 2.97
CA LEU A 393 -5.30 -3.82 3.60
C LEU A 393 -5.64 -4.94 2.62
N THR A 394 -4.73 -5.90 2.45
CA THR A 394 -4.87 -7.02 1.51
C THR A 394 -5.02 -8.36 2.20
N ILE A 395 -5.53 -9.34 1.45
CA ILE A 395 -5.73 -10.73 1.88
C ILE A 395 -4.46 -11.36 2.47
N ASN A 396 -3.28 -11.00 1.94
CA ASN A 396 -1.98 -11.55 2.37
C ASN A 396 -1.50 -11.02 3.74
N GLU A 397 -2.04 -9.88 4.17
CA GLU A 397 -1.71 -9.22 5.44
C GLU A 397 -2.61 -9.74 6.59
N VAL A 398 -3.50 -10.68 6.30
CA VAL A 398 -4.49 -11.25 7.22
C VAL A 398 -4.34 -12.76 7.34
N GLN A 399 -4.31 -13.25 8.58
CA GLN A 399 -4.25 -14.67 8.91
C GLN A 399 -5.53 -15.38 8.42
N ALA A 400 -5.36 -16.47 7.69
CA ALA A 400 -6.48 -17.32 7.30
C ALA A 400 -7.07 -18.00 8.55
N GLY A 401 -8.35 -17.75 8.82
CA GLY A 401 -9.10 -18.50 9.84
C GLY A 401 -9.04 -20.00 9.54
N GLN A 402 -8.85 -20.81 10.58
CA GLN A 402 -8.66 -22.26 10.43
C GLN A 402 -9.90 -22.89 9.80
N ALA A 403 -9.81 -23.16 8.50
CA ALA A 403 -10.77 -24.01 7.82
C ALA A 403 -10.68 -25.41 8.42
N LYS A 404 -11.57 -25.72 9.37
CA LYS A 404 -11.85 -27.11 9.75
C LYS A 404 -12.20 -27.84 8.47
N ARG A 405 -11.26 -28.62 7.93
CA ARG A 405 -11.50 -29.56 6.83
C ARG A 405 -12.67 -30.44 7.28
N LYS A 406 -13.88 -30.14 6.80
CA LYS A 406 -14.99 -31.08 6.90
C LYS A 406 -14.44 -32.37 6.30
N LYS A 407 -14.37 -33.44 7.10
CA LYS A 407 -13.93 -34.75 6.61
C LYS A 407 -14.98 -35.23 5.64
N GLU A 408 -14.83 -34.85 4.38
CA GLU A 408 -15.75 -35.23 3.33
C GLU A 408 -15.72 -36.75 3.19
N THR A 409 -16.91 -37.35 3.22
CA THR A 409 -17.06 -38.80 3.11
C THR A 409 -16.49 -39.26 1.77
N LEU A 410 -15.85 -40.42 1.71
CA LEU A 410 -15.22 -40.92 0.49
C LEU A 410 -16.15 -40.87 -0.75
N ALA A 411 -17.45 -41.12 -0.55
CA ALA A 411 -18.47 -41.00 -1.60
C ALA A 411 -18.66 -39.58 -2.19
N THR A 412 -18.49 -38.51 -1.41
CA THR A 412 -18.59 -37.13 -1.95
C THR A 412 -17.32 -36.74 -2.70
N LEU A 413 -16.15 -37.21 -2.26
CA LEU A 413 -14.88 -37.02 -2.97
C LEU A 413 -14.86 -37.75 -4.32
N ILE A 414 -15.39 -38.97 -4.38
CA ILE A 414 -15.54 -39.75 -5.63
C ILE A 414 -16.44 -39.00 -6.61
N ARG A 415 -17.67 -38.63 -6.19
CA ARG A 415 -18.60 -37.88 -7.07
C ARG A 415 -18.04 -36.55 -7.54
N ARG A 416 -17.31 -35.80 -6.69
CA ARG A 416 -16.71 -34.52 -7.08
C ARG A 416 -15.62 -34.74 -8.13
N LYS A 417 -14.76 -35.75 -7.95
CA LYS A 417 -13.74 -36.15 -8.93
C LYS A 417 -14.36 -36.61 -10.26
N GLU A 418 -15.45 -37.36 -10.22
CA GLU A 418 -16.21 -37.79 -11.42
C GLU A 418 -16.85 -36.60 -12.16
N SER A 419 -17.27 -35.57 -11.43
CA SER A 419 -17.83 -34.33 -12.01
C SER A 419 -16.80 -33.33 -12.56
N GLY A 420 -15.49 -33.62 -12.46
CA GLY A 420 -14.42 -32.73 -12.93
C GLY A 420 -14.21 -31.46 -12.11
N VAL A 421 -14.93 -31.28 -11.01
CA VAL A 421 -14.80 -30.12 -10.12
C VAL A 421 -13.53 -30.25 -9.26
N PRO A 422 -12.69 -29.21 -9.13
CA PRO A 422 -11.47 -29.24 -8.30
C PRO A 422 -11.73 -29.73 -6.86
N LEU A 423 -10.81 -30.55 -6.35
CA LEU A 423 -10.91 -31.13 -5.00
C LEU A 423 -10.58 -30.13 -3.90
N GLU A 424 -9.77 -29.13 -4.21
CA GLU A 424 -9.52 -27.97 -3.37
C GLU A 424 -10.38 -26.82 -3.89
N LYS A 425 -11.04 -26.08 -3.00
CA LYS A 425 -11.48 -24.72 -3.36
C LYS A 425 -10.21 -23.99 -3.74
N GLU A 426 -10.18 -23.39 -4.92
CA GLU A 426 -9.08 -22.56 -5.39
C GLU A 426 -8.77 -21.54 -4.30
N GLU A 427 -7.66 -21.74 -3.58
CA GLU A 427 -7.22 -20.77 -2.59
C GLU A 427 -6.97 -19.48 -3.37
N CYS A 428 -7.54 -18.37 -2.91
CA CYS A 428 -7.36 -17.06 -3.52
C CYS A 428 -5.89 -16.64 -3.35
N GLY A 429 -5.05 -17.20 -4.20
CA GLY A 429 -3.63 -16.96 -4.26
C GLY A 429 -3.37 -15.56 -4.80
N PRO A 430 -2.25 -14.93 -4.42
CA PRO A 430 -1.93 -13.61 -4.94
C PRO A 430 -1.69 -13.69 -6.46
N GLN A 431 -2.67 -13.22 -7.24
CA GLN A 431 -2.56 -13.07 -8.71
C GLN A 431 -1.48 -12.06 -9.13
N ILE A 432 -0.91 -11.30 -8.18
CA ILE A 432 0.02 -10.20 -8.42
C ILE A 432 1.17 -10.32 -7.40
N GLU A 433 2.41 -10.07 -7.85
CA GLU A 433 3.57 -9.91 -6.96
C GLU A 433 3.35 -8.71 -6.01
N ARG A 434 2.98 -8.96 -4.74
CA ARG A 434 2.60 -7.90 -3.79
C ARG A 434 3.78 -7.10 -3.19
N GLY A 435 4.95 -7.12 -3.83
CA GLY A 435 6.17 -6.43 -3.37
C GLY A 435 6.19 -4.92 -3.66
N SER A 436 7.21 -4.24 -3.14
CA SER A 436 7.51 -2.85 -3.52
C SER A 436 7.84 -2.76 -5.00
N ARG A 437 7.33 -1.73 -5.67
CA ARG A 437 7.49 -1.51 -7.11
C ARG A 437 7.76 -0.04 -7.39
N THR A 438 8.56 0.21 -8.42
CA THR A 438 8.78 1.54 -8.99
C THR A 438 7.99 1.70 -10.28
N TRP A 439 7.18 2.74 -10.35
CA TRP A 439 6.35 3.17 -11.45
C TRP A 439 7.09 4.23 -12.25
N SER A 440 7.15 4.09 -13.58
CA SER A 440 7.80 5.05 -14.48
C SER A 440 7.11 6.40 -14.45
N GLY A 441 7.82 7.47 -14.82
CA GLY A 441 7.24 8.79 -14.95
C GLY A 441 6.32 8.89 -16.18
N VAL A 442 5.75 10.08 -16.35
CA VAL A 442 4.99 10.48 -17.54
C VAL A 442 5.86 11.45 -18.34
N LEU A 443 5.92 11.25 -19.65
CA LEU A 443 6.62 12.16 -20.57
C LEU A 443 5.76 13.40 -20.81
N TYR A 444 6.38 14.58 -20.86
CA TYR A 444 5.72 15.77 -21.39
C TYR A 444 5.59 15.64 -22.92
N PHE A 445 4.61 16.34 -23.50
CA PHE A 445 4.43 16.33 -24.95
C PHE A 445 5.58 17.05 -25.65
N GLU A 446 6.27 16.34 -26.54
CA GLU A 446 7.37 16.89 -27.32
C GLU A 446 6.84 17.98 -28.28
N THR A 447 7.61 19.07 -28.40
CA THR A 447 7.51 19.99 -29.52
C THR A 447 8.19 19.38 -30.72
N GLU A 448 7.44 19.12 -31.79
CA GLU A 448 7.97 18.80 -33.13
C GLU A 448 8.54 20.09 -33.81
N ASP A 449 9.25 20.92 -33.04
CA ASP A 449 10.03 22.06 -33.53
C ASP A 449 11.34 21.48 -34.11
N GLY A 450 11.45 21.46 -35.44
CA GLY A 450 12.37 20.62 -36.21
C GLY A 450 13.86 21.02 -36.20
N GLU A 451 14.46 21.21 -35.02
CA GLU A 451 15.91 21.38 -34.88
C GLU A 451 16.54 20.19 -34.14
N THR A 452 17.53 19.58 -34.80
CA THR A 452 18.23 18.38 -34.35
C THR A 452 19.21 18.68 -33.21
N VAL A 453 18.68 18.83 -31.99
CA VAL A 453 19.45 18.80 -30.75
C VAL A 453 18.86 17.73 -29.85
N GLU A 454 19.70 16.84 -29.32
CA GLU A 454 19.32 15.81 -28.34
C GLU A 454 18.99 16.44 -26.98
N MET A 455 17.89 17.19 -26.92
CA MET A 455 17.31 17.66 -25.66
C MET A 455 16.85 16.46 -24.83
N PRO A 456 17.22 16.36 -23.54
CA PRO A 456 16.71 15.31 -22.68
C PRO A 456 15.18 15.36 -22.64
N ARG A 457 14.53 14.24 -22.96
CA ARG A 457 13.08 14.10 -22.80
C ARG A 457 12.68 14.50 -21.39
N ARG A 458 11.82 15.51 -21.27
CA ARG A 458 11.26 15.91 -19.97
C ARG A 458 10.30 14.80 -19.54
N GLU A 459 10.65 14.10 -18.47
CA GLU A 459 9.85 13.06 -17.82
C GLU A 459 9.60 13.46 -16.37
N THR A 460 8.42 13.16 -15.83
CA THR A 460 8.14 13.33 -14.41
C THR A 460 8.86 12.27 -13.57
N ALA A 461 8.98 12.47 -12.26
CA ALA A 461 9.75 11.57 -11.41
C ALA A 461 9.08 10.19 -11.27
N SER A 462 9.89 9.13 -11.27
CA SER A 462 9.43 7.77 -10.95
C SER A 462 8.95 7.68 -9.49
N ILE A 463 7.83 7.01 -9.25
CA ILE A 463 7.22 6.84 -7.92
C ILE A 463 7.51 5.42 -7.43
N THR A 464 7.93 5.25 -6.17
CA THR A 464 8.14 3.91 -5.58
C THR A 464 7.13 3.67 -4.47
N THR A 465 6.32 2.62 -4.60
CA THR A 465 5.33 2.21 -3.59
C THR A 465 5.86 1.08 -2.72
N ALA A 466 5.40 0.99 -1.49
CA ALA A 466 5.85 0.02 -0.51
C ALA A 466 5.32 -1.40 -0.80
N LYS A 467 4.14 -1.52 -1.40
CA LYS A 467 3.59 -2.76 -1.95
C LYS A 467 2.95 -2.55 -3.32
N THR A 468 2.42 -3.64 -3.87
CA THR A 468 1.63 -3.67 -5.10
C THR A 468 0.31 -4.38 -4.83
N THR A 469 -0.79 -3.78 -5.27
CA THR A 469 -2.17 -4.27 -5.12
C THR A 469 -2.91 -4.13 -6.45
N LEU A 470 -4.12 -4.69 -6.57
CA LEU A 470 -4.93 -4.49 -7.78
C LEU A 470 -5.20 -3.00 -8.06
N GLY A 471 -5.39 -2.20 -7.00
CA GLY A 471 -5.51 -0.75 -7.08
C GLY A 471 -4.30 -0.05 -7.70
N HIS A 472 -3.07 -0.52 -7.45
CA HIS A 472 -1.87 0.07 -8.06
C HIS A 472 -1.78 -0.22 -9.56
N MET A 473 -2.14 -1.44 -9.97
CA MET A 473 -2.17 -1.83 -11.39
C MET A 473 -3.17 -0.96 -12.16
N THR A 474 -4.39 -0.85 -11.64
CA THR A 474 -5.45 -0.02 -12.23
C THR A 474 -5.11 1.47 -12.27
N VAL A 475 -4.41 2.03 -11.26
CA VAL A 475 -3.85 3.39 -11.34
C VAL A 475 -2.92 3.54 -12.54
N SER A 476 -1.96 2.63 -12.73
CA SER A 476 -1.00 2.70 -13.84
C SER A 476 -1.67 2.56 -15.20
N GLU A 477 -2.59 1.60 -15.35
CA GLU A 477 -3.31 1.33 -16.59
C GLU A 477 -4.27 2.48 -16.95
N ALA A 478 -4.99 3.03 -15.97
CA ALA A 478 -5.87 4.18 -16.16
C ALA A 478 -5.07 5.45 -16.51
N ARG A 479 -3.94 5.70 -15.81
CA ARG A 479 -3.02 6.80 -16.13
C ARG A 479 -2.54 6.74 -17.58
N ASP A 480 -2.07 5.57 -18.01
CA ASP A 480 -1.52 5.40 -19.35
C ASP A 480 -2.62 5.55 -20.42
N THR A 481 -3.81 5.03 -20.16
CA THR A 481 -4.99 5.18 -21.03
C THR A 481 -5.41 6.65 -21.16
N VAL A 482 -5.53 7.37 -20.04
CA VAL A 482 -5.85 8.80 -19.97
C VAL A 482 -4.79 9.65 -20.68
N TYR A 483 -3.51 9.35 -20.45
CA TYR A 483 -2.41 10.03 -21.12
C TYR A 483 -2.47 9.86 -22.65
N GLN A 484 -2.68 8.65 -23.17
CA GLN A 484 -2.80 8.46 -24.63
C GLN A 484 -4.03 9.17 -25.21
N ARG A 485 -5.18 9.16 -24.50
CA ARG A 485 -6.38 9.88 -24.94
C ARG A 485 -6.14 11.38 -25.06
N TYR A 486 -5.52 12.00 -24.05
CA TYR A 486 -5.19 13.43 -24.11
C TYR A 486 -4.12 13.70 -25.18
N ARG A 487 -3.09 12.84 -25.30
CA ARG A 487 -2.03 12.95 -26.31
C ARG A 487 -2.56 12.93 -27.73
N GLN A 488 -3.57 12.10 -28.01
CA GLN A 488 -4.25 12.09 -29.30
C GLN A 488 -4.90 13.45 -29.55
N ARG A 489 -5.70 13.96 -28.61
CA ARG A 489 -6.37 15.26 -28.77
C ARG A 489 -5.39 16.43 -28.93
N TYR A 490 -4.30 16.42 -28.17
CA TYR A 490 -3.22 17.39 -28.27
C TYR A 490 -2.62 17.43 -29.69
N LYS A 491 -2.35 16.26 -30.30
CA LYS A 491 -1.86 16.17 -31.68
C LYS A 491 -2.90 16.62 -32.70
N GLU A 492 -4.17 16.24 -32.52
CA GLU A 492 -5.28 16.68 -33.38
C GLU A 492 -5.41 18.22 -33.39
N GLU A 493 -5.36 18.88 -32.23
CA GLU A 493 -5.49 20.34 -32.16
C GLU A 493 -4.27 21.08 -32.75
N LEU A 494 -3.06 20.56 -32.60
CA LEU A 494 -1.87 21.13 -33.27
C LEU A 494 -1.95 20.97 -34.80
N ALA A 495 -2.31 19.78 -35.29
CA ALA A 495 -2.46 19.53 -36.73
C ALA A 495 -3.58 20.40 -37.34
N ARG A 496 -4.70 20.51 -36.64
CA ARG A 496 -5.84 21.36 -37.01
C ARG A 496 -5.46 22.84 -37.05
N SER A 497 -4.75 23.35 -36.05
CA SER A 497 -4.26 24.74 -36.02
C SER A 497 -3.32 25.04 -37.19
N GLN A 498 -2.45 24.09 -37.55
CA GLN A 498 -1.57 24.20 -38.71
C GLN A 498 -2.36 24.26 -40.03
N GLU A 499 -3.32 23.34 -40.23
CA GLU A 499 -4.15 23.28 -41.44
C GLU A 499 -5.05 24.53 -41.59
N GLU A 500 -5.73 24.95 -40.51
CA GLU A 500 -6.56 26.16 -40.47
C GLU A 500 -5.74 27.40 -40.86
N SER A 501 -4.54 27.57 -40.28
CA SER A 501 -3.67 28.72 -40.56
C SER A 501 -3.09 28.71 -41.98
N ASP A 502 -2.67 27.54 -42.50
CA ASP A 502 -2.15 27.42 -43.86
C ASP A 502 -3.24 27.63 -44.92
N GLY A 503 -4.48 27.19 -44.64
CA GLY A 503 -5.64 27.46 -45.49
C GLY A 503 -5.96 28.96 -45.58
N GLN A 504 -6.02 29.64 -44.43
CA GLN A 504 -6.25 31.08 -44.35
C GLN A 504 -5.14 31.89 -45.02
N ARG A 505 -3.87 31.49 -44.83
CA ARG A 505 -2.72 32.15 -45.49
C ARG A 505 -2.81 32.05 -47.01
N LYS A 506 -3.07 30.85 -47.55
CA LYS A 506 -3.28 30.65 -49.00
C LYS A 506 -4.44 31.49 -49.54
N GLN A 507 -5.49 31.73 -48.75
CA GLN A 507 -6.60 32.60 -49.14
C GLN A 507 -6.19 34.08 -49.17
N ALA A 508 -5.40 34.54 -48.19
CA ALA A 508 -4.86 35.90 -48.17
C ALA A 508 -3.89 36.16 -49.35
N GLU A 509 -2.95 35.25 -49.60
CA GLU A 509 -2.00 35.31 -50.72
C GLU A 509 -2.70 35.38 -52.09
N ARG A 510 -3.78 34.60 -52.28
CA ARG A 510 -4.60 34.66 -53.51
C ARG A 510 -5.27 36.02 -53.70
N TRP A 511 -5.74 36.64 -52.62
CA TRP A 511 -6.35 37.97 -52.68
C TRP A 511 -5.30 39.06 -52.96
N GLU A 512 -4.14 39.01 -52.32
CA GLU A 512 -3.00 39.90 -52.58
C GLU A 512 -2.59 39.87 -54.07
N GLN A 513 -2.50 38.67 -54.66
CA GLN A 513 -2.21 38.50 -56.09
C GLN A 513 -3.33 39.07 -56.99
N HIS A 514 -4.59 38.80 -56.66
CA HIS A 514 -5.75 39.34 -57.39
C HIS A 514 -5.81 40.88 -57.35
N TRP A 515 -5.57 41.48 -56.18
CA TRP A 515 -5.54 42.92 -55.99
C TRP A 515 -4.42 43.57 -56.82
N ARG A 516 -3.19 43.05 -56.73
CA ARG A 516 -2.05 43.52 -57.53
C ARG A 516 -2.32 43.44 -59.04
N HIS A 517 -2.97 42.38 -59.49
CA HIS A 517 -3.37 42.24 -60.89
C HIS A 517 -4.39 43.32 -61.28
N SER A 518 -5.45 43.51 -60.47
CA SER A 518 -6.51 44.50 -60.72
C SER A 518 -5.96 45.93 -60.82
N VAL A 519 -5.09 46.33 -59.88
CA VAL A 519 -4.42 47.65 -59.89
C VAL A 519 -3.52 47.80 -61.12
N LYS A 520 -2.74 46.76 -61.48
CA LYS A 520 -1.89 46.78 -62.68
C LYS A 520 -2.71 46.94 -63.96
N THR A 521 -3.81 46.21 -64.10
CA THR A 521 -4.70 46.32 -65.26
C THR A 521 -5.31 47.72 -65.36
N LEU A 522 -5.70 48.34 -64.24
CA LEU A 522 -6.23 49.71 -64.23
C LEU A 522 -5.21 50.75 -64.69
N LEU A 523 -3.95 50.64 -64.26
CA LEU A 523 -2.86 51.51 -64.73
C LEU A 523 -2.56 51.30 -66.22
N GLN A 524 -2.68 50.07 -66.73
CA GLN A 524 -2.46 49.76 -68.15
C GLN A 524 -3.51 50.38 -69.09
N LEU A 525 -4.73 50.68 -68.60
CA LEU A 525 -5.78 51.33 -69.40
C LEU A 525 -5.50 52.80 -69.73
N TYR A 526 -4.50 53.41 -69.10
CA TYR A 526 -4.14 54.83 -69.26
C TYR A 526 -2.64 55.04 -69.56
N SER A 527 -1.93 53.96 -69.95
CA SER A 527 -0.52 53.99 -70.36
C SER A 527 -0.30 53.90 -71.88
N GLU A 528 -1.37 54.06 -72.66
CA GLU A 528 -1.38 54.29 -74.11
C GLU A 528 -1.81 55.74 -74.42
#